data_AF-A0A2U3CFD8-F1
#
_entry.id   AF-A0A2U3CFD8-F1
#
_cell.length_a   1.000
_cell.length_b   1.000
_cell.length_c   1.000
_cell.angle_alpha   90.00
_cell.angle_beta   90.00
_cell.angle_gamma   90.00
#
_symmetry.space_group_name_H-M   'P 1'
#
loop_
_entity.id
_entity.type
_entity.pdbx_description
1 polymer ?
#
loop_
_entity_poly.entity_id
_entity_poly.type
_entity_poly.pdbx_seq_one_letter_code
_entity_poly.pdbx_strand_id
1 'polypeptide(L)'
;MKSYYGFSRFLEDSEDWKAIMGGLLVAIIIISTACVGIFILSSQQAMILEDTPLRQVEDLLHNQAIESAESLDVFFSRIEGITKVVGDYATQLWEKNDSTGRPVYYHNSTFNAPTDFTYSAKHFQGVSYTFSGYKVAPSAYNNQSDYLTLADDQTFGDWSPEVTHTINLSADMDFVFQPMYQSMDEILWIYMGTEVGVHRSYPYHGPYSKDYDPRIRLWYLTALDTATGKVAFTTPYVDASSGKVIVTSLYPVRDQSETTIGVVGIDFKLTTIQSAVMEISVRKTGRAFLINRDFEVLAHPAHTLPNATWRETDLQVPITTLETNNEEFLDILDQARNYITVQEIIDYGGSLGKQIVSLVPMNKTDLILGLALTQHDTTAPTVKIFENFFFLGLIAIDIVLGVVVVAAFIQYRKLAHEM
;
A
#
# COMPACT_ATOMS: atom_id res chain seq x y z
N MET A 1 2.53 84.00 34.25
CA MET A 1 3.51 83.37 35.18
C MET A 1 2.99 83.08 36.60
N LYS A 2 1.76 83.46 37.00
CA LYS A 2 1.20 83.07 38.31
C LYS A 2 0.33 81.80 38.33
N SER A 3 -0.05 81.23 37.18
CA SER A 3 -0.88 80.00 37.13
C SER A 3 -0.10 78.69 37.04
N TYR A 4 1.20 78.73 36.75
CA TYR A 4 2.03 77.52 36.65
C TYR A 4 2.54 77.02 38.02
N TYR A 5 2.68 77.92 39.01
CA TYR A 5 3.18 77.60 40.35
C TYR A 5 2.14 76.93 41.27
N GLY A 6 0.84 77.05 40.96
CA GLY A 6 -0.23 76.40 41.72
C GLY A 6 -0.41 74.92 41.36
N PHE A 7 -0.17 74.58 40.08
CA PHE A 7 -0.37 73.22 39.57
C PHE A 7 0.71 72.23 40.05
N SER A 8 1.98 72.66 40.12
CA SER A 8 3.04 71.80 40.65
C SER A 8 2.90 71.55 42.16
N ARG A 9 2.45 72.56 42.92
CA ARG A 9 2.25 72.45 44.37
C ARG A 9 1.04 71.58 44.74
N PHE A 10 -0.04 71.63 43.94
CA PHE A 10 -1.22 70.78 44.17
C PHE A 10 -0.97 69.30 43.85
N LEU A 11 -0.14 69.01 42.86
CA LEU A 11 0.33 67.64 42.57
C LEU A 11 1.32 67.12 43.62
N GLU A 12 2.06 68.00 44.30
CA GLU A 12 2.96 67.63 45.40
C GLU A 12 2.22 67.36 46.73
N ASP A 13 1.15 68.11 47.04
CA ASP A 13 0.45 68.05 48.35
C ASP A 13 -0.85 67.21 48.38
N SER A 14 -1.39 66.75 47.24
CA SER A 14 -2.55 65.86 47.27
C SER A 14 -2.14 64.39 47.47
N GLU A 15 -2.07 63.98 48.74
CA GLU A 15 -2.00 62.56 49.16
C GLU A 15 -3.00 61.69 48.36
N ASP A 16 -4.20 62.22 48.10
CA ASP A 16 -5.26 61.56 47.34
C ASP A 16 -4.87 61.25 45.88
N TRP A 17 -4.14 62.14 45.19
CA TRP A 17 -3.73 61.90 43.80
C TRP A 17 -2.64 60.83 43.70
N LYS A 18 -1.66 60.85 44.61
CA LYS A 18 -0.62 59.82 44.69
C LYS A 18 -1.22 58.46 45.05
N ALA A 19 -2.24 58.44 45.91
CA ALA A 19 -2.98 57.22 46.25
C ALA A 19 -3.78 56.66 45.05
N ILE A 20 -4.47 57.53 44.29
CA ILE A 20 -5.23 57.11 43.09
C ILE A 20 -4.29 56.62 42.00
N MET A 21 -3.22 57.36 41.70
CA MET A 21 -2.23 56.97 40.67
C MET A 21 -1.45 55.72 41.09
N GLY A 22 -1.09 55.60 42.36
CA GLY A 22 -0.47 54.39 42.92
C GLY A 22 -1.40 53.17 42.81
N GLY A 23 -2.69 53.34 43.14
CA GLY A 23 -3.71 52.29 42.97
C GLY A 23 -3.90 51.86 41.52
N LEU A 24 -3.91 52.81 40.59
CA LEU A 24 -3.98 52.53 39.15
C LEU A 24 -2.73 51.83 38.62
N LEU A 25 -1.54 52.23 39.06
CA LEU A 25 -0.28 51.60 38.65
C LEU A 25 -0.19 50.16 39.15
N VAL A 26 -0.61 49.93 40.40
CA VAL A 26 -0.74 48.59 40.98
C VAL A 26 -1.76 47.76 40.21
N ALA A 27 -2.91 48.33 39.86
CA ALA A 27 -3.92 47.63 39.05
C ALA A 27 -3.37 47.24 37.66
N ILE A 28 -2.64 48.15 36.99
CA ILE A 28 -2.01 47.87 35.70
C ILE A 28 -0.96 46.76 35.81
N ILE A 29 -0.12 46.78 36.85
CA ILE A 29 0.88 45.73 37.08
C ILE A 29 0.21 44.39 37.35
N ILE A 30 -0.85 44.35 38.16
CA ILE A 30 -1.60 43.13 38.46
C ILE A 30 -2.24 42.57 37.17
N ILE A 31 -2.88 43.43 36.36
CA ILE A 31 -3.49 43.03 35.09
C ILE A 31 -2.43 42.54 34.10
N SER A 32 -1.32 43.26 33.95
CA SER A 32 -0.23 42.86 33.06
C SER A 32 0.38 41.53 33.48
N THR A 33 0.58 41.30 34.79
CA THR A 33 1.13 40.05 35.31
C THR A 33 0.14 38.91 35.13
N ALA A 34 -1.16 39.16 35.31
CA ALA A 34 -2.22 38.19 35.03
C ALA A 34 -2.26 37.84 33.54
N CYS A 35 -2.13 38.82 32.64
CA CYS A 35 -2.09 38.58 31.19
C CYS A 35 -0.87 37.76 30.76
N VAL A 36 0.33 38.04 31.31
CA VAL A 36 1.53 37.24 31.05
C VAL A 36 1.37 35.82 31.61
N GLY A 37 0.80 35.68 32.81
CA GLY A 37 0.50 34.36 33.39
C GLY A 37 -0.51 33.56 32.56
N ILE A 38 -1.57 34.20 32.07
CA ILE A 38 -2.55 33.58 31.16
C ILE A 38 -1.91 33.21 29.83
N PHE A 39 -1.01 34.04 29.28
CA PHE A 39 -0.28 33.73 28.05
C PHE A 39 0.67 32.55 28.23
N ILE A 40 1.40 32.49 29.34
CA ILE A 40 2.29 31.36 29.65
C ILE A 40 1.45 30.09 29.84
N LEU A 41 0.38 30.14 30.62
CA LEU A 41 -0.51 29.00 30.82
C LEU A 41 -1.20 28.55 29.53
N SER A 42 -1.66 29.50 28.70
CA SER A 42 -2.28 29.16 27.41
C SER A 42 -1.27 28.59 26.42
N SER A 43 -0.03 29.09 26.40
CA SER A 43 1.05 28.52 25.58
C SER A 43 1.48 27.12 26.04
N GLN A 44 1.56 26.89 27.35
CA GLN A 44 1.82 25.57 27.92
C GLN A 44 0.67 24.60 27.65
N GLN A 45 -0.58 25.08 27.76
CA GLN A 45 -1.76 24.28 27.49
C GLN A 45 -1.91 23.99 26.00
N ALA A 46 -1.55 24.92 25.10
CA ALA A 46 -1.51 24.69 23.66
C ALA A 46 -0.50 23.59 23.29
N MET A 47 0.69 23.59 23.92
CA MET A 47 1.71 22.56 23.71
C MET A 47 1.24 21.17 24.18
N ILE A 48 0.62 21.07 25.36
CA ILE A 48 0.05 19.81 25.88
C ILE A 48 -1.12 19.31 25.02
N LEU A 49 -1.93 20.24 24.51
CA LEU A 49 -3.07 19.94 23.63
C LEU A 49 -2.68 19.71 22.18
N GLU A 50 -1.44 19.97 21.77
CA GLU A 50 -0.91 19.57 20.46
C GLU A 50 -0.37 18.13 20.51
N ASP A 51 0.26 17.77 21.62
CA ASP A 51 0.85 16.44 21.84
C ASP A 51 -0.22 15.35 22.06
N THR A 52 -1.30 15.66 22.78
CA THR A 52 -2.36 14.68 23.08
C THR A 52 -3.13 14.21 21.83
N PRO A 53 -3.59 15.09 20.92
CA PRO A 53 -4.23 14.67 19.67
C PRO A 53 -3.27 13.99 18.71
N LEU A 54 -2.00 14.40 18.67
CA LEU A 54 -1.01 13.78 17.80
C LEU A 54 -0.80 12.31 18.20
N ARG A 55 -0.56 12.04 19.49
CA ARG A 55 -0.40 10.68 20.00
C ARG A 55 -1.63 9.80 19.78
N GLN A 56 -2.83 10.37 19.94
CA GLN A 56 -4.06 9.65 19.60
C GLN A 56 -4.16 9.32 18.11
N VAL A 57 -3.68 10.21 17.23
CA VAL A 57 -3.66 9.95 15.79
C VAL A 57 -2.61 8.91 15.41
N GLU A 58 -1.44 8.93 16.03
CA GLU A 58 -0.40 7.90 15.90
C GLU A 58 -0.96 6.52 16.28
N ASP A 59 -1.54 6.38 17.48
CA ASP A 59 -2.15 5.13 17.95
C ASP A 59 -3.26 4.64 17.00
N LEU A 60 -4.12 5.56 16.53
CA LEU A 60 -5.19 5.21 15.58
C LEU A 60 -4.65 4.78 14.22
N LEU A 61 -3.61 5.44 13.70
CA LEU A 61 -2.99 5.08 12.43
C LEU A 61 -2.30 3.72 12.54
N HIS A 62 -1.61 3.47 13.65
CA HIS A 62 -0.94 2.20 13.92
C HIS A 62 -1.94 1.05 13.98
N ASN A 63 -3.01 1.20 14.75
CA ASN A 63 -4.07 0.20 14.84
C ASN A 63 -4.77 -0.01 13.50
N GLN A 64 -5.07 1.07 12.76
CA GLN A 64 -5.63 0.96 11.41
C GLN A 64 -4.69 0.20 10.46
N ALA A 65 -3.38 0.44 10.55
CA ALA A 65 -2.40 -0.26 9.73
C ALA A 65 -2.39 -1.77 10.03
N ILE A 66 -2.42 -2.15 11.30
CA ILE A 66 -2.48 -3.56 11.72
C ILE A 66 -3.78 -4.21 11.23
N GLU A 67 -4.94 -3.61 11.50
CA GLU A 67 -6.24 -4.14 11.07
C GLU A 67 -6.33 -4.28 9.53
N SER A 68 -5.78 -3.30 8.80
CA SER A 68 -5.75 -3.33 7.34
C SER A 68 -4.81 -4.42 6.82
N ALA A 69 -3.65 -4.61 7.45
CA ALA A 69 -2.71 -5.68 7.11
C ALA A 69 -3.33 -7.06 7.37
N GLU A 70 -4.02 -7.24 8.50
CA GLU A 70 -4.75 -8.47 8.82
C GLU A 70 -5.86 -8.77 7.81
N SER A 71 -6.60 -7.75 7.37
CA SER A 71 -7.63 -7.89 6.35
C SER A 71 -7.04 -8.34 5.00
N LEU A 72 -5.92 -7.73 4.59
CA LEU A 72 -5.18 -8.16 3.40
C LEU A 72 -4.61 -9.56 3.57
N ASP A 73 -4.11 -9.92 4.75
CA ASP A 73 -3.61 -11.27 5.05
C ASP A 73 -4.69 -12.33 4.83
N VAL A 74 -5.96 -12.06 5.15
CA VAL A 74 -7.07 -12.98 4.85
C VAL A 74 -7.24 -13.17 3.35
N PHE A 75 -7.15 -12.09 2.56
CA PHE A 75 -7.20 -12.15 1.10
C PHE A 75 -6.07 -13.01 0.53
N PHE A 76 -4.82 -12.75 0.93
CA PHE A 76 -3.67 -13.52 0.47
C PHE A 76 -3.66 -14.96 1.01
N SER A 77 -4.14 -15.21 2.22
CA SER A 77 -4.27 -16.56 2.79
C SER A 77 -5.22 -17.44 1.98
N ARG A 78 -6.29 -16.86 1.43
CA ARG A 78 -7.20 -17.59 0.54
C ARG A 78 -6.49 -17.99 -0.75
N ILE A 79 -5.68 -17.09 -1.31
CA ILE A 79 -4.86 -17.36 -2.50
C ILE A 79 -3.83 -18.46 -2.20
N GLU A 80 -3.11 -18.34 -1.09
CA GLU A 80 -2.15 -19.35 -0.62
C GLU A 80 -2.83 -20.71 -0.45
N GLY A 81 -3.98 -20.75 0.22
CA GLY A 81 -4.73 -21.99 0.42
C GLY A 81 -5.11 -22.67 -0.89
N ILE A 82 -5.60 -21.92 -1.86
CA ILE A 82 -5.94 -22.44 -3.20
C ILE A 82 -4.66 -22.95 -3.91
N THR A 83 -3.59 -22.15 -3.91
CA THR A 83 -2.31 -22.50 -4.54
C THR A 83 -1.74 -23.78 -3.95
N LYS A 84 -1.78 -23.91 -2.63
CA LYS A 84 -1.34 -25.10 -1.92
C LYS A 84 -2.17 -26.34 -2.26
N VAL A 85 -3.51 -26.22 -2.31
CA VAL A 85 -4.39 -27.33 -2.71
C VAL A 85 -4.05 -27.83 -4.11
N VAL A 86 -3.82 -26.90 -5.05
CA VAL A 86 -3.42 -27.26 -6.42
C VAL A 86 -2.03 -27.91 -6.45
N GLY A 87 -1.07 -27.35 -5.70
CA GLY A 87 0.29 -27.90 -5.59
C GLY A 87 0.34 -29.30 -4.97
N ASP A 88 -0.37 -29.50 -3.85
CA ASP A 88 -0.48 -30.81 -3.19
C ASP A 88 -1.14 -31.85 -4.10
N TYR A 89 -2.17 -31.44 -4.86
CA TYR A 89 -2.79 -32.31 -5.85
C TYR A 89 -1.81 -32.68 -6.97
N ALA A 90 -1.01 -31.73 -7.46
CA ALA A 90 0.02 -31.99 -8.47
C ALA A 90 1.06 -33.01 -7.96
N THR A 91 1.53 -32.88 -6.71
CA THR A 91 2.42 -33.86 -6.09
C THR A 91 1.79 -35.26 -6.08
N GLN A 92 0.55 -35.38 -5.59
CA GLN A 92 -0.16 -36.67 -5.54
C GLN A 92 -0.39 -37.27 -6.93
N LEU A 93 -0.70 -36.44 -7.92
CA LEU A 93 -0.91 -36.88 -9.29
C LEU A 93 0.37 -37.49 -9.89
N TRP A 94 1.52 -36.86 -9.65
CA TRP A 94 2.81 -37.38 -10.11
C TRP A 94 3.29 -38.60 -9.33
N GLU A 95 3.03 -38.67 -8.02
CA GLU A 95 3.31 -39.87 -7.23
C GLU A 95 2.48 -41.08 -7.69
N LYS A 96 1.19 -40.86 -8.00
CA LYS A 96 0.30 -41.89 -8.54
C LYS A 96 0.73 -42.32 -9.95
N ASN A 97 1.21 -41.36 -10.75
CA ASN A 97 1.72 -41.57 -12.10
C ASN A 97 0.74 -42.30 -13.05
N ASP A 98 -0.56 -42.02 -12.91
CA ASP A 98 -1.64 -42.73 -13.62
C ASP A 98 -2.68 -41.73 -14.14
N SER A 99 -2.71 -41.56 -15.46
CA SER A 99 -3.60 -40.66 -16.17
C SER A 99 -4.96 -41.30 -16.43
N THR A 100 -6.04 -40.53 -16.26
CA THR A 100 -7.40 -40.97 -16.59
C THR A 100 -7.71 -40.93 -18.10
N GLY A 101 -6.78 -40.44 -18.94
CA GLY A 101 -6.96 -40.36 -20.39
C GLY A 101 -7.87 -39.20 -20.84
N ARG A 102 -7.89 -38.10 -20.09
CA ARG A 102 -8.64 -36.89 -20.46
C ARG A 102 -8.17 -36.33 -21.81
N PRO A 103 -9.07 -35.70 -22.58
CA PRO A 103 -8.70 -35.00 -23.80
C PRO A 103 -7.63 -33.94 -23.55
N VAL A 104 -6.68 -33.83 -24.48
CA VAL A 104 -5.60 -32.83 -24.43
C VAL A 104 -5.73 -31.85 -25.58
N TYR A 105 -5.60 -30.56 -25.27
CA TYR A 105 -5.74 -29.47 -26.22
C TYR A 105 -4.47 -28.64 -26.25
N TYR A 106 -3.85 -28.50 -27.41
CA TYR A 106 -2.70 -27.61 -27.57
C TYR A 106 -3.18 -26.15 -27.55
N HIS A 107 -2.43 -25.26 -26.89
CA HIS A 107 -2.72 -23.82 -26.82
C HIS A 107 -2.53 -23.14 -28.19
N ASN A 108 -3.53 -23.26 -29.07
CA ASN A 108 -3.61 -22.61 -30.37
C ASN A 108 -5.07 -22.24 -30.66
N SER A 109 -5.34 -20.96 -30.90
CA SER A 109 -6.70 -20.44 -31.17
C SER A 109 -7.32 -20.93 -32.48
N THR A 110 -6.54 -21.54 -33.38
CA THR A 110 -6.97 -21.95 -34.73
C THR A 110 -6.94 -23.45 -34.96
N PHE A 111 -6.20 -24.21 -34.15
CA PHE A 111 -6.02 -25.65 -34.34
C PHE A 111 -6.55 -26.44 -33.14
N ASN A 112 -7.55 -27.29 -33.41
CA ASN A 112 -8.13 -28.21 -32.42
C ASN A 112 -8.50 -27.52 -31.09
N ALA A 113 -9.02 -26.29 -31.14
CA ALA A 113 -9.51 -25.62 -29.95
C ALA A 113 -10.75 -26.36 -29.39
N PRO A 114 -10.96 -26.35 -28.06
CA PRO A 114 -12.18 -26.88 -27.47
C PRO A 114 -13.45 -26.28 -28.08
N THR A 115 -14.55 -27.04 -28.06
CA THR A 115 -15.81 -26.62 -28.69
C THR A 115 -16.50 -25.47 -27.97
N ASP A 116 -16.20 -25.26 -26.69
CA ASP A 116 -16.68 -24.15 -25.87
C ASP A 116 -15.76 -22.91 -25.91
N PHE A 117 -14.79 -22.87 -26.82
CA PHE A 117 -13.87 -21.74 -26.97
C PHE A 117 -14.61 -20.46 -27.36
N THR A 118 -14.65 -19.50 -26.43
CA THR A 118 -15.39 -18.24 -26.59
C THR A 118 -14.62 -17.06 -25.99
N TYR A 119 -14.85 -15.85 -26.52
CA TYR A 119 -14.21 -14.65 -26.01
C TYR A 119 -14.61 -14.35 -24.56
N SER A 120 -13.64 -14.07 -23.71
CA SER A 120 -13.85 -13.64 -22.33
C SER A 120 -13.26 -12.25 -22.08
N ALA A 121 -14.12 -11.29 -21.72
CA ALA A 121 -13.68 -9.96 -21.34
C ALA A 121 -12.77 -9.96 -20.10
N LYS A 122 -12.95 -10.92 -19.19
CA LYS A 122 -12.09 -11.11 -18.01
C LYS A 122 -10.65 -11.41 -18.41
N HIS A 123 -10.46 -12.22 -19.45
CA HIS A 123 -9.15 -12.72 -19.89
C HIS A 123 -8.58 -11.99 -21.11
N PHE A 124 -9.34 -11.08 -21.71
CA PHE A 124 -8.95 -10.32 -22.91
C PHE A 124 -8.70 -11.19 -24.16
N GLN A 125 -9.12 -12.46 -24.12
CA GLN A 125 -8.91 -13.43 -25.21
C GLN A 125 -9.97 -14.54 -25.18
N GLY A 126 -9.92 -15.40 -26.20
CA GLY A 126 -10.73 -16.62 -26.25
C GLY A 126 -10.30 -17.59 -25.15
N VAL A 127 -11.27 -18.19 -24.46
CA VAL A 127 -11.05 -19.20 -23.44
C VAL A 127 -12.04 -20.36 -23.54
N SER A 128 -11.66 -21.52 -23.02
CA SER A 128 -12.58 -22.62 -22.73
C SER A 128 -12.59 -22.87 -21.23
N TYR A 129 -13.77 -22.86 -20.62
CA TYR A 129 -13.94 -23.14 -19.19
C TYR A 129 -14.13 -24.63 -18.91
N THR A 130 -14.15 -25.48 -19.95
CA THR A 130 -14.29 -26.93 -19.79
C THR A 130 -12.94 -27.64 -19.72
N PHE A 131 -11.91 -27.10 -20.35
CA PHE A 131 -10.60 -27.76 -20.47
C PHE A 131 -9.45 -26.81 -20.17
N SER A 132 -8.32 -27.36 -19.72
CA SER A 132 -7.01 -26.70 -19.82
C SER A 132 -6.38 -26.93 -21.19
N GLY A 133 -5.42 -26.07 -21.54
CA GLY A 133 -4.54 -26.29 -22.69
C GLY A 133 -3.12 -26.61 -22.26
N TYR A 134 -2.30 -27.08 -23.20
CA TYR A 134 -0.86 -27.24 -22.99
C TYR A 134 -0.02 -26.57 -24.09
N LYS A 135 1.20 -26.16 -23.72
CA LYS A 135 2.27 -25.69 -24.59
C LYS A 135 3.56 -26.41 -24.18
N VAL A 136 4.41 -26.70 -25.15
CA VAL A 136 5.70 -27.36 -24.92
C VAL A 136 6.82 -26.36 -25.23
N ALA A 137 7.82 -26.28 -24.36
CA ALA A 137 9.02 -25.47 -24.57
C ALA A 137 9.78 -25.93 -25.82
N PRO A 138 10.37 -25.01 -26.63
CA PRO A 138 11.09 -25.38 -27.85
C PRO A 138 12.20 -26.41 -27.63
N SER A 139 12.90 -26.35 -26.48
CA SER A 139 13.99 -27.29 -26.18
C SER A 139 13.53 -28.70 -25.83
N ALA A 140 12.23 -28.92 -25.62
CA ALA A 140 11.67 -30.22 -25.25
C ALA A 140 11.23 -31.06 -26.47
N TYR A 141 11.40 -30.52 -27.68
CA TYR A 141 11.19 -31.24 -28.94
C TYR A 141 12.44 -32.07 -29.29
N ASN A 142 12.24 -33.29 -29.80
CA ASN A 142 13.34 -34.16 -30.25
C ASN A 142 14.09 -33.52 -31.43
N ASN A 143 13.36 -32.87 -32.33
CA ASN A 143 13.91 -32.20 -33.50
C ASN A 143 13.60 -30.69 -33.51
N GLN A 144 14.64 -29.87 -33.44
CA GLN A 144 14.54 -28.40 -33.47
C GLN A 144 14.00 -27.85 -34.79
N SER A 145 14.07 -28.59 -35.91
CA SER A 145 13.47 -28.14 -37.17
C SER A 145 11.94 -28.22 -37.15
N ASP A 146 11.38 -29.16 -36.39
CA ASP A 146 9.93 -29.35 -36.30
C ASP A 146 9.30 -28.20 -35.52
N TYR A 147 10.00 -27.67 -34.51
CA TYR A 147 9.61 -26.43 -33.84
C TYR A 147 9.38 -25.25 -34.80
N LEU A 148 10.15 -25.15 -35.90
CA LEU A 148 10.07 -24.04 -36.87
C LEU A 148 9.00 -24.25 -37.95
N THR A 149 8.62 -25.49 -38.25
CA THR A 149 7.62 -25.84 -39.30
C THR A 149 6.21 -26.05 -38.75
N LEU A 150 6.09 -26.38 -37.46
CA LEU A 150 4.82 -26.62 -36.76
C LEU A 150 4.03 -25.35 -36.39
N ALA A 151 4.52 -24.17 -36.81
CA ALA A 151 3.76 -22.94 -36.70
C ALA A 151 2.57 -22.88 -37.68
N ASP A 152 2.61 -23.66 -38.77
CA ASP A 152 1.58 -23.66 -39.82
C ASP A 152 1.01 -25.07 -40.15
N ASP A 153 1.64 -26.17 -39.74
CA ASP A 153 1.24 -27.53 -40.14
C ASP A 153 0.83 -28.44 -38.96
N GLN A 154 -0.20 -29.25 -39.19
CA GLN A 154 -1.02 -29.98 -38.21
C GLN A 154 -0.34 -31.22 -37.58
N THR A 155 0.98 -31.39 -37.73
CA THR A 155 1.71 -32.59 -37.31
C THR A 155 2.31 -32.47 -35.90
N PHE A 156 1.48 -32.53 -34.87
CA PHE A 156 1.95 -32.60 -33.48
C PHE A 156 2.57 -33.98 -33.17
N GLY A 157 3.64 -34.04 -32.37
CA GLY A 157 3.96 -35.25 -31.61
C GLY A 157 5.36 -35.88 -31.73
N ASP A 158 6.38 -35.22 -32.29
CA ASP A 158 7.77 -35.71 -32.12
C ASP A 158 8.37 -35.25 -30.78
N TRP A 159 7.78 -35.73 -29.69
CA TRP A 159 8.23 -35.48 -28.33
C TRP A 159 8.88 -36.72 -27.75
N SER A 160 9.71 -36.53 -26.73
CA SER A 160 10.19 -37.66 -25.94
C SER A 160 9.00 -38.41 -25.32
N PRO A 161 9.14 -39.71 -25.01
CA PRO A 161 8.11 -40.45 -24.28
C PRO A 161 7.73 -39.78 -22.96
N GLU A 162 8.70 -39.12 -22.30
CA GLU A 162 8.52 -38.41 -21.05
C GLU A 162 7.65 -37.15 -21.20
N VAL A 163 7.88 -36.34 -22.24
CA VAL A 163 7.05 -35.16 -22.54
C VAL A 163 5.63 -35.59 -22.91
N THR A 164 5.49 -36.63 -23.74
CA THR A 164 4.17 -37.19 -24.11
C THR A 164 3.41 -37.68 -22.88
N HIS A 165 4.09 -38.42 -22.00
CA HIS A 165 3.53 -38.88 -20.73
C HIS A 165 3.10 -37.70 -19.85
N THR A 166 3.93 -36.67 -19.73
CA THR A 166 3.64 -35.47 -18.94
C THR A 166 2.44 -34.70 -19.47
N ILE A 167 2.28 -34.58 -20.79
CA ILE A 167 1.12 -33.94 -21.41
C ILE A 167 -0.17 -34.68 -21.02
N ASN A 168 -0.17 -36.02 -21.09
CA ASN A 168 -1.34 -36.82 -20.77
C ASN A 168 -1.64 -36.85 -19.26
N LEU A 169 -0.61 -36.97 -18.42
CA LEU A 169 -0.77 -36.97 -16.96
C LEU A 169 -1.32 -35.62 -16.48
N SER A 170 -0.71 -34.52 -16.91
CA SER A 170 -1.10 -33.18 -16.49
C SER A 170 -2.55 -32.81 -16.87
N ALA A 171 -3.18 -33.49 -17.84
CA ALA A 171 -4.58 -33.25 -18.18
C ALA A 171 -5.55 -33.47 -17.00
N ASP A 172 -5.17 -34.35 -16.06
CA ASP A 172 -5.93 -34.60 -14.83
C ASP A 172 -5.86 -33.46 -13.83
N MET A 173 -4.95 -32.48 -14.01
CA MET A 173 -4.96 -31.24 -13.21
C MET A 173 -6.28 -30.47 -13.36
N ASP A 174 -7.04 -30.67 -14.44
CA ASP A 174 -8.39 -30.09 -14.59
C ASP A 174 -9.31 -30.41 -13.40
N PHE A 175 -9.15 -31.59 -12.77
CA PHE A 175 -9.96 -31.98 -11.62
C PHE A 175 -9.77 -31.05 -10.41
N VAL A 176 -8.59 -30.45 -10.26
CA VAL A 176 -8.34 -29.44 -9.21
C VAL A 176 -8.44 -28.01 -9.76
N PHE A 177 -7.99 -27.76 -10.99
CA PHE A 177 -8.01 -26.43 -11.60
C PHE A 177 -9.44 -25.87 -11.71
N GLN A 178 -10.40 -26.65 -12.20
CA GLN A 178 -11.77 -26.19 -12.40
C GLN A 178 -12.44 -25.71 -11.11
N PRO A 179 -12.55 -26.54 -10.05
CA PRO A 179 -13.20 -26.10 -8.82
C PRO A 179 -12.42 -24.99 -8.13
N MET A 180 -11.08 -24.99 -8.19
CA MET A 180 -10.27 -23.95 -7.56
C MET A 180 -10.41 -22.60 -8.27
N TYR A 181 -10.42 -22.60 -9.60
CA TYR A 181 -10.68 -21.39 -10.38
C TYR A 181 -12.09 -20.82 -10.08
N GLN A 182 -13.10 -21.69 -9.98
CA GLN A 182 -14.46 -21.28 -9.64
C GLN A 182 -14.60 -20.78 -8.19
N SER A 183 -13.66 -21.15 -7.31
CA SER A 183 -13.72 -20.78 -5.91
C SER A 183 -13.39 -19.31 -5.65
N MET A 184 -12.75 -18.60 -6.59
CA MET A 184 -12.32 -17.21 -6.45
C MET A 184 -12.32 -16.49 -7.80
N ASP A 185 -13.24 -15.53 -7.99
CA ASP A 185 -13.41 -14.84 -9.28
C ASP A 185 -12.22 -13.94 -9.64
N GLU A 186 -11.38 -13.58 -8.69
CA GLU A 186 -10.19 -12.78 -8.92
C GLU A 186 -9.09 -13.54 -9.68
N ILE A 187 -9.15 -14.89 -9.70
CA ILE A 187 -8.19 -15.73 -10.41
C ILE A 187 -8.32 -15.48 -11.91
N LEU A 188 -7.19 -15.16 -12.55
CA LEU A 188 -7.07 -15.02 -13.99
C LEU A 188 -6.67 -16.35 -14.63
N TRP A 189 -5.62 -16.99 -14.13
CA TRP A 189 -5.10 -18.25 -14.66
C TRP A 189 -4.66 -19.16 -13.51
N ILE A 190 -4.86 -20.48 -13.67
CA ILE A 190 -4.23 -21.52 -12.85
C ILE A 190 -3.44 -22.41 -13.80
N TYR A 191 -2.19 -22.72 -13.48
CA TYR A 191 -1.34 -23.48 -14.37
C TYR A 191 -0.25 -24.24 -13.65
N MET A 192 0.38 -25.15 -14.39
CA MET A 192 1.58 -25.87 -13.97
C MET A 192 2.59 -25.86 -15.12
N GLY A 193 3.82 -25.44 -14.82
CA GLY A 193 4.99 -25.70 -15.66
C GLY A 193 5.77 -26.87 -15.10
N THR A 194 6.24 -27.77 -15.95
CA THR A 194 7.03 -28.93 -15.54
C THR A 194 8.50 -28.76 -15.87
N GLU A 195 9.36 -29.53 -15.20
CA GLU A 195 10.80 -29.56 -15.44
C GLU A 195 11.17 -29.95 -16.88
N VAL A 196 10.32 -30.76 -17.53
CA VAL A 196 10.45 -31.17 -18.94
C VAL A 196 9.89 -30.13 -19.92
N GLY A 197 9.44 -28.97 -19.44
CA GLY A 197 9.04 -27.83 -20.27
C GLY A 197 7.59 -27.88 -20.78
N VAL A 198 6.74 -28.72 -20.18
CA VAL A 198 5.29 -28.69 -20.45
C VAL A 198 4.65 -27.62 -19.58
N HIS A 199 3.97 -26.67 -20.21
CA HIS A 199 3.13 -25.68 -19.54
C HIS A 199 1.67 -26.05 -19.78
N ARG A 200 0.91 -26.30 -18.72
CA ARG A 200 -0.53 -26.55 -18.80
C ARG A 200 -1.30 -25.47 -18.06
N SER A 201 -2.24 -24.82 -18.72
CA SER A 201 -2.97 -23.68 -18.16
C SER A 201 -4.48 -23.78 -18.34
N TYR A 202 -5.19 -23.37 -17.29
CA TYR A 202 -6.63 -23.30 -17.17
C TYR A 202 -7.09 -21.89 -16.77
N PRO A 203 -8.20 -21.36 -17.32
CA PRO A 203 -8.96 -21.90 -18.46
C PRO A 203 -8.08 -22.03 -19.72
N TYR A 204 -8.41 -22.98 -20.61
CA TYR A 204 -7.74 -23.10 -21.91
C TYR A 204 -7.75 -21.74 -22.61
N HIS A 205 -6.62 -21.35 -23.21
CA HIS A 205 -6.51 -20.08 -23.94
C HIS A 205 -5.37 -20.11 -24.97
N GLY A 206 -5.06 -18.98 -25.61
CA GLY A 206 -3.91 -18.84 -26.50
C GLY A 206 -4.03 -17.61 -27.41
N PRO A 207 -2.97 -17.26 -28.14
CA PRO A 207 -1.72 -18.01 -28.30
C PRO A 207 -0.60 -17.58 -27.32
N TYR A 208 0.24 -18.53 -26.91
CA TYR A 208 1.56 -18.22 -26.37
C TYR A 208 2.53 -17.91 -27.50
N SER A 209 3.59 -17.13 -27.23
CA SER A 209 4.73 -17.02 -28.15
C SER A 209 5.28 -18.41 -28.48
N LYS A 210 5.75 -18.60 -29.72
CA LYS A 210 6.41 -19.84 -30.13
C LYS A 210 7.55 -20.21 -29.18
N ASP A 211 8.33 -19.22 -28.77
CA ASP A 211 9.53 -19.36 -27.94
C ASP A 211 9.23 -19.46 -26.44
N TYR A 212 7.95 -19.57 -26.06
CA TYR A 212 7.56 -19.68 -24.66
C TYR A 212 8.11 -20.94 -24.01
N ASP A 213 8.84 -20.76 -22.91
CA ASP A 213 9.34 -21.80 -22.03
C ASP A 213 8.98 -21.41 -20.58
N PRO A 214 8.19 -22.21 -19.85
CA PRO A 214 7.80 -21.89 -18.48
C PRO A 214 9.01 -21.82 -17.53
N ARG A 215 10.08 -22.58 -17.80
CA ARG A 215 11.19 -22.80 -16.84
C ARG A 215 12.11 -21.60 -16.67
N ILE A 216 12.07 -20.66 -17.62
CA ILE A 216 12.84 -19.42 -17.59
C ILE A 216 12.00 -18.22 -17.16
N ARG A 217 10.73 -18.43 -16.78
CA ARG A 217 9.83 -17.35 -16.34
C ARG A 217 10.08 -17.02 -14.87
N LEU A 218 9.89 -15.74 -14.52
CA LEU A 218 10.05 -15.24 -13.15
C LEU A 218 9.36 -16.14 -12.12
N TRP A 219 8.08 -16.46 -12.32
CA TRP A 219 7.32 -17.33 -11.41
C TRP A 219 7.90 -18.73 -11.25
N TYR A 220 8.52 -19.30 -12.27
CA TYR A 220 9.11 -20.63 -12.17
C TYR A 220 10.41 -20.56 -11.37
N LEU A 221 11.29 -19.60 -11.71
CA LEU A 221 12.57 -19.41 -11.03
C LEU A 221 12.38 -19.04 -9.55
N THR A 222 11.49 -18.09 -9.24
CA THR A 222 11.16 -17.70 -7.87
C THR A 222 10.63 -18.88 -7.05
N ALA A 223 9.90 -19.81 -7.66
CA ALA A 223 9.42 -21.00 -6.96
C ALA A 223 10.53 -22.00 -6.63
N LEU A 224 11.59 -22.09 -7.44
CA LEU A 224 12.71 -23.00 -7.17
C LEU A 224 13.49 -22.59 -5.92
N ASP A 225 13.54 -21.29 -5.63
CA ASP A 225 14.13 -20.72 -4.41
C ASP A 225 13.20 -20.82 -3.19
N THR A 226 11.96 -21.27 -3.40
CA THR A 226 10.96 -21.44 -2.34
C THR A 226 11.07 -22.85 -1.73
N ALA A 227 10.96 -22.93 -0.40
CA ALA A 227 10.97 -24.19 0.32
C ALA A 227 9.73 -25.05 -0.01
N THR A 228 9.91 -26.38 0.01
CA THR A 228 8.83 -27.35 -0.19
C THR A 228 7.68 -27.12 0.80
N GLY A 229 6.44 -27.17 0.32
CA GLY A 229 5.27 -26.92 1.16
C GLY A 229 4.95 -25.45 1.42
N LYS A 230 5.73 -24.51 0.87
CA LYS A 230 5.50 -23.07 0.99
C LYS A 230 4.98 -22.48 -0.30
N VAL A 231 4.08 -21.51 -0.16
CA VAL A 231 3.65 -20.63 -1.23
C VAL A 231 4.48 -19.34 -1.14
N ALA A 232 4.85 -18.78 -2.29
CA ALA A 232 5.40 -17.44 -2.38
C ALA A 232 4.67 -16.64 -3.47
N PHE A 233 4.99 -15.37 -3.60
CA PHE A 233 4.41 -14.46 -4.59
C PHE A 233 5.50 -13.80 -5.42
N THR A 234 5.25 -13.59 -6.70
CA THR A 234 6.15 -12.81 -7.55
C THR A 234 6.00 -11.33 -7.30
N THR A 235 6.99 -10.56 -7.73
CA THR A 235 6.83 -9.14 -8.01
C THR A 235 5.96 -8.96 -9.27
N PRO A 236 5.38 -7.77 -9.52
CA PRO A 236 4.55 -7.58 -10.70
C PRO A 236 5.34 -7.75 -12.01
N TYR A 237 4.78 -8.49 -12.96
CA TYR A 237 5.42 -8.71 -14.26
C TYR A 237 4.39 -8.82 -15.38
N VAL A 238 4.86 -8.77 -16.63
CA VAL A 238 3.99 -8.88 -17.81
C VAL A 238 3.69 -10.34 -18.11
N ASP A 239 2.39 -10.68 -18.10
CA ASP A 239 1.88 -11.97 -18.51
C ASP A 239 2.24 -12.24 -19.99
N ALA A 240 2.83 -13.41 -20.24
CA ALA A 240 3.29 -13.81 -21.57
C ALA A 240 2.13 -14.08 -22.55
N SER A 241 0.93 -14.36 -22.03
CA SER A 241 -0.25 -14.69 -22.82
C SER A 241 -1.07 -13.43 -23.16
N SER A 242 -1.48 -12.67 -22.15
CA SER A 242 -2.37 -11.50 -22.31
C SER A 242 -1.65 -10.17 -22.47
N GLY A 243 -0.34 -10.09 -22.16
CA GLY A 243 0.42 -8.84 -22.13
C GLY A 243 0.01 -7.88 -21.01
N LYS A 244 -0.76 -8.35 -20.02
CA LYS A 244 -1.21 -7.56 -18.86
C LYS A 244 -0.26 -7.74 -17.69
N VAL A 245 -0.24 -6.75 -16.79
CA VAL A 245 0.56 -6.83 -15.56
C VAL A 245 -0.19 -7.66 -14.53
N ILE A 246 0.51 -8.67 -14.02
CA ILE A 246 -0.02 -9.65 -13.09
C ILE A 246 0.93 -9.85 -11.91
N VAL A 247 0.39 -10.48 -10.86
CA VAL A 247 1.16 -11.08 -9.76
C VAL A 247 0.79 -12.56 -9.71
N THR A 248 1.79 -13.41 -9.49
CA THR A 248 1.60 -14.86 -9.42
C THR A 248 1.83 -15.36 -8.01
N SER A 249 0.88 -16.13 -7.49
CA SER A 249 1.09 -17.03 -6.35
C SER A 249 1.67 -18.34 -6.86
N LEU A 250 2.76 -18.82 -6.28
CA LEU A 250 3.53 -19.95 -6.80
C LEU A 250 3.81 -21.00 -5.73
N TYR A 251 3.92 -22.26 -6.15
CA TYR A 251 4.23 -23.40 -5.29
C TYR A 251 5.13 -24.41 -6.02
N PRO A 252 6.32 -24.72 -5.48
CA PRO A 252 7.19 -25.75 -6.05
C PRO A 252 6.60 -27.14 -5.82
N VAL A 253 6.42 -27.89 -6.89
CA VAL A 253 5.97 -29.29 -6.86
C VAL A 253 7.21 -30.18 -6.90
N ARG A 254 7.44 -30.93 -5.83
CA ARG A 254 8.58 -31.84 -5.69
C ARG A 254 8.10 -33.24 -5.36
N ASP A 255 8.88 -34.23 -5.74
CA ASP A 255 8.66 -35.63 -5.36
C ASP A 255 9.17 -35.91 -3.92
N GLN A 256 9.01 -37.15 -3.47
CA GLN A 256 9.44 -37.58 -2.13
C GLN A 256 10.96 -37.51 -1.91
N SER A 257 11.74 -37.39 -2.99
CA SER A 257 13.20 -37.23 -2.96
C SER A 257 13.63 -35.75 -3.00
N GLU A 258 12.67 -34.82 -2.92
CA GLU A 258 12.85 -33.37 -3.07
C GLU A 258 13.32 -32.93 -4.48
N THR A 259 13.17 -33.82 -5.48
CA THR A 259 13.42 -33.51 -6.89
C THR A 259 12.24 -32.72 -7.45
N THR A 260 12.52 -31.68 -8.24
CA THR A 260 11.49 -30.76 -8.75
C THR A 260 10.75 -31.35 -9.93
N ILE A 261 9.48 -31.69 -9.76
CA ILE A 261 8.58 -32.08 -10.86
C ILE A 261 8.20 -30.87 -11.72
N GLY A 262 7.97 -29.73 -11.07
CA GLY A 262 7.47 -28.53 -11.69
C GLY A 262 7.06 -27.47 -10.68
N VAL A 263 6.30 -26.49 -11.16
CA VAL A 263 5.81 -25.36 -10.37
C VAL A 263 4.36 -25.10 -10.75
N VAL A 264 3.50 -24.98 -9.74
CA VAL A 264 2.13 -24.48 -9.89
C VAL A 264 2.14 -22.95 -9.74
N GLY A 265 1.38 -22.27 -10.60
CA GLY A 265 1.18 -20.83 -10.55
C GLY A 265 -0.30 -20.44 -10.66
N ILE A 266 -0.68 -19.38 -9.94
CA ILE A 266 -2.01 -18.76 -10.01
C ILE A 266 -1.84 -17.27 -10.22
N ASP A 267 -2.39 -16.75 -11.32
CA ASP A 267 -2.28 -15.35 -11.70
C ASP A 267 -3.46 -14.52 -11.24
N PHE A 268 -3.13 -13.32 -10.76
CA PHE A 268 -4.07 -12.27 -10.41
C PHE A 268 -3.69 -11.00 -11.16
N LYS A 269 -4.69 -10.22 -11.58
CA LYS A 269 -4.43 -8.89 -12.12
C LYS A 269 -3.81 -8.03 -11.02
N LEU A 270 -2.75 -7.29 -11.33
CA LEU A 270 -2.18 -6.35 -10.37
C LEU A 270 -3.23 -5.34 -9.88
N THR A 271 -4.15 -4.92 -10.76
CA THR A 271 -5.25 -4.02 -10.40
C THR A 271 -6.15 -4.56 -9.29
N THR A 272 -6.28 -5.87 -9.14
CA THR A 272 -7.05 -6.46 -8.03
C THR A 272 -6.38 -6.16 -6.69
N ILE A 273 -5.06 -6.36 -6.61
CA ILE A 273 -4.27 -6.05 -5.41
C ILE A 273 -4.27 -4.54 -5.16
N GLN A 274 -4.09 -3.74 -6.22
CA GLN A 274 -4.11 -2.29 -6.10
C GLN A 274 -5.45 -1.77 -5.59
N SER A 275 -6.58 -2.25 -6.11
CA SER A 275 -7.90 -1.86 -5.62
C SER A 275 -8.08 -2.19 -4.14
N ALA A 276 -7.68 -3.38 -3.69
CA ALA A 276 -7.77 -3.77 -2.28
C ALA A 276 -6.97 -2.82 -1.37
N VAL A 277 -5.79 -2.37 -1.81
CA VAL A 277 -4.99 -1.40 -1.05
C VAL A 277 -5.57 0.02 -1.12
N MET A 278 -6.09 0.44 -2.28
CA MET A 278 -6.67 1.77 -2.46
C MET A 278 -8.00 1.96 -1.72
N GLU A 279 -8.70 0.88 -1.36
CA GLU A 279 -9.88 0.92 -0.49
C GLU A 279 -9.54 1.32 0.95
N ILE A 280 -8.28 1.17 1.36
CA ILE A 280 -7.79 1.58 2.69
C ILE A 280 -7.75 3.12 2.74
N SER A 281 -8.83 3.70 3.25
CA SER A 281 -8.98 5.15 3.40
C SER A 281 -8.24 5.63 4.65
N VAL A 282 -7.09 6.28 4.46
CA VAL A 282 -6.28 6.84 5.55
C VAL A 282 -6.65 8.31 5.78
N ARG A 283 -7.69 8.56 6.57
CA ARG A 283 -8.22 9.92 6.83
C ARG A 283 -8.41 10.73 5.54
N LYS A 284 -8.11 12.04 5.53
CA LYS A 284 -8.35 12.92 4.37
C LYS A 284 -7.17 13.03 3.42
N THR A 285 -5.95 12.90 3.94
CA THR A 285 -4.70 13.21 3.22
C THR A 285 -3.68 12.08 3.33
N GLY A 286 -4.01 11.02 4.07
CA GLY A 286 -3.15 9.87 4.17
C GLY A 286 -3.27 8.97 2.95
N ARG A 287 -2.34 8.03 2.87
CA ARG A 287 -2.21 7.06 1.78
C ARG A 287 -1.81 5.71 2.33
N ALA A 288 -2.30 4.67 1.67
CA ALA A 288 -1.88 3.29 1.86
C ALA A 288 -1.04 2.83 0.67
N PHE A 289 -0.04 2.01 0.91
CA PHE A 289 0.78 1.40 -0.12
C PHE A 289 1.25 0.01 0.30
N LEU A 290 1.57 -0.82 -0.68
CA LEU A 290 1.99 -2.21 -0.49
C LEU A 290 3.30 -2.45 -1.24
N ILE A 291 4.29 -2.99 -0.52
CA ILE A 291 5.64 -3.25 -1.04
C ILE A 291 6.08 -4.68 -0.71
N ASN A 292 7.07 -5.21 -1.42
CA ASN A 292 7.74 -6.47 -1.08
C ASN A 292 8.97 -6.21 -0.16
N ARG A 293 9.70 -7.28 0.21
CA ARG A 293 10.92 -7.19 1.05
C ARG A 293 12.12 -6.53 0.38
N ASP A 294 12.10 -6.46 -0.95
CA ASP A 294 13.08 -5.72 -1.75
C ASP A 294 12.69 -4.23 -1.88
N PHE A 295 11.62 -3.82 -1.20
CA PHE A 295 11.05 -2.47 -1.18
C PHE A 295 10.53 -1.98 -2.53
N GLU A 296 10.20 -2.91 -3.42
CA GLU A 296 9.51 -2.63 -4.68
C GLU A 296 8.00 -2.50 -4.45
N VAL A 297 7.40 -1.59 -5.20
CA VAL A 297 5.99 -1.20 -5.07
C VAL A 297 5.08 -2.14 -5.84
N LEU A 298 4.10 -2.72 -5.13
CA LEU A 298 2.97 -3.42 -5.74
C LEU A 298 1.77 -2.48 -5.91
N ALA A 299 1.50 -1.64 -4.92
CA ALA A 299 0.41 -0.68 -4.95
C ALA A 299 0.80 0.63 -4.27
N HIS A 300 0.58 1.76 -4.94
CA HIS A 300 0.79 3.08 -4.37
C HIS A 300 -0.06 4.12 -5.11
N PRO A 301 -0.69 5.12 -4.45
CA PRO A 301 -1.57 6.07 -5.14
C PRO A 301 -0.88 6.91 -6.22
N ALA A 302 0.40 7.24 -6.02
CA ALA A 302 1.23 7.95 -6.99
C ALA A 302 1.78 7.06 -8.12
N HIS A 303 1.61 5.73 -8.01
CA HIS A 303 2.03 4.77 -9.02
C HIS A 303 0.82 3.96 -9.49
N THR A 304 0.03 4.62 -10.33
CA THR A 304 -1.03 3.96 -11.09
C THR A 304 -0.45 3.59 -12.45
N LEU A 305 -0.62 2.34 -12.85
CA LEU A 305 -0.16 1.84 -14.13
C LEU A 305 -1.25 2.13 -15.19
N PRO A 306 -1.16 3.19 -16.02
CA PRO A 306 -2.08 3.40 -17.14
C PRO A 306 -2.00 2.26 -18.15
N ASN A 307 -3.13 1.69 -18.58
CA ASN A 307 -3.38 0.56 -19.51
C ASN A 307 -2.52 0.34 -20.80
N ALA A 308 -1.27 0.80 -20.91
CA ALA A 308 -0.41 0.77 -22.08
C ALA A 308 0.70 -0.31 -21.98
N THR A 309 1.42 -0.53 -23.07
CA THR A 309 2.55 -1.47 -23.18
C THR A 309 3.68 -1.14 -22.22
N TRP A 310 4.00 -2.08 -21.34
CA TRP A 310 5.00 -1.94 -20.27
C TRP A 310 6.36 -2.48 -20.66
N ARG A 311 7.42 -1.87 -20.13
CA ARG A 311 8.74 -2.50 -19.99
C ARG A 311 8.84 -3.09 -18.58
N GLU A 312 9.62 -4.15 -18.41
CA GLU A 312 9.88 -4.74 -17.08
C GLU A 312 10.45 -3.70 -16.09
N THR A 313 11.26 -2.75 -16.57
CA THR A 313 11.79 -1.64 -15.77
C THR A 313 10.71 -0.69 -15.22
N ASP A 314 9.54 -0.65 -15.83
CA ASP A 314 8.43 0.21 -15.38
C ASP A 314 7.66 -0.42 -14.20
N LEU A 315 7.92 -1.71 -13.90
CA LEU A 315 7.21 -2.49 -12.89
C LEU A 315 8.00 -2.63 -11.58
N GLN A 316 9.33 -2.52 -11.63
CA GLN A 316 10.23 -2.57 -10.47
C GLN A 316 10.50 -1.15 -9.98
N VAL A 317 9.55 -0.59 -9.24
CA VAL A 317 9.65 0.78 -8.71
C VAL A 317 9.99 0.71 -7.22
N PRO A 318 11.19 1.15 -6.78
CA PRO A 318 11.52 1.24 -5.36
C PRO A 318 10.62 2.26 -4.66
N ILE A 319 10.13 1.95 -3.47
CA ILE A 319 9.28 2.84 -2.67
C ILE A 319 9.95 4.19 -2.38
N THR A 320 11.28 4.23 -2.29
CA THR A 320 12.07 5.44 -2.06
C THR A 320 11.95 6.46 -3.20
N THR A 321 11.47 6.05 -4.38
CA THR A 321 11.19 6.96 -5.50
C THR A 321 9.83 7.64 -5.40
N LEU A 322 8.89 7.06 -4.65
CA LEU A 322 7.52 7.57 -4.48
C LEU A 322 7.31 8.27 -3.14
N GLU A 323 8.06 7.85 -2.13
CA GLU A 323 7.99 8.36 -0.76
C GLU A 323 9.16 9.33 -0.48
N THR A 324 10.16 8.88 0.26
CA THR A 324 11.40 9.61 0.54
C THR A 324 12.58 8.65 0.52
N ASN A 325 13.80 9.18 0.39
CA ASN A 325 15.04 8.40 0.40
C ASN A 325 15.99 8.88 1.52
N ASN A 326 15.42 9.37 2.62
CA ASN A 326 16.18 9.79 3.79
C ASN A 326 16.53 8.59 4.69
N GLU A 327 17.51 8.77 5.58
CA GLU A 327 18.02 7.70 6.45
C GLU A 327 16.94 7.17 7.42
N GLU A 328 16.08 8.05 7.94
CA GLU A 328 14.97 7.68 8.84
C GLU A 328 13.98 6.71 8.17
N PHE A 329 13.61 6.96 6.91
CA PHE A 329 12.69 6.07 6.17
C PHE A 329 13.34 4.74 5.81
N LEU A 330 14.62 4.76 5.43
CA LEU A 330 15.37 3.53 5.14
C LEU A 330 15.51 2.63 6.37
N ASP A 331 15.72 3.22 7.55
CA ASP A 331 15.81 2.46 8.81
C ASP A 331 14.50 1.73 9.12
N ILE A 332 13.35 2.41 9.04
CA ILE A 332 12.06 1.74 9.30
C ILE A 332 11.72 0.68 8.24
N LEU A 333 12.15 0.87 6.99
CA LEU A 333 11.99 -0.16 5.95
C LEU A 333 12.79 -1.42 6.30
N ASP A 334 14.05 -1.27 6.73
CA ASP A 334 14.90 -2.39 7.14
C ASP A 334 14.37 -3.08 8.41
N GLN A 335 13.80 -2.33 9.36
CA GLN A 335 13.10 -2.92 10.51
C GLN A 335 11.89 -3.74 10.05
N ALA A 336 11.05 -3.19 9.18
CA ALA A 336 9.87 -3.88 8.64
C ALA A 336 10.24 -5.13 7.83
N ARG A 337 11.34 -5.11 7.06
CA ARG A 337 11.89 -6.30 6.37
C ARG A 337 12.19 -7.43 7.35
N ASN A 338 12.57 -7.11 8.59
CA ASN A 338 12.86 -8.06 9.65
C ASN A 338 11.64 -8.42 10.52
N TYR A 339 10.42 -8.25 9.97
CA TYR A 339 9.14 -8.56 10.61
C TYR A 339 8.85 -7.74 11.87
N ILE A 340 9.38 -6.52 11.95
CA ILE A 340 9.09 -5.58 13.02
C ILE A 340 8.06 -4.57 12.54
N THR A 341 6.88 -4.56 13.15
CA THR A 341 5.93 -3.46 12.96
C THR A 341 6.51 -2.18 13.55
N VAL A 342 6.60 -1.13 12.74
CA VAL A 342 7.26 0.13 13.11
C VAL A 342 6.38 1.31 12.73
N GLN A 343 6.40 2.35 13.56
CA GLN A 343 5.76 3.62 13.27
C GLN A 343 6.70 4.76 13.67
N GLU A 344 6.92 5.70 12.77
CA GLU A 344 7.79 6.85 13.01
C GLU A 344 7.23 8.13 12.36
N ILE A 345 7.64 9.29 12.89
CA ILE A 345 7.43 10.58 12.23
C ILE A 345 8.68 10.88 11.41
N ILE A 346 8.52 11.02 10.10
CA ILE A 346 9.61 11.22 9.15
C ILE A 346 9.43 12.57 8.45
N ASP A 347 10.50 13.35 8.34
CA ASP A 347 10.48 14.59 7.56
C ASP A 347 10.76 14.33 6.07
N TYR A 348 9.73 14.45 5.25
CA TYR A 348 9.82 14.30 3.79
C TYR A 348 10.30 15.59 3.12
N GLY A 349 10.34 16.71 3.86
CA GLY A 349 10.59 18.04 3.32
C GLY A 349 9.53 18.48 2.31
N GLY A 350 9.81 19.60 1.64
CA GLY A 350 8.95 20.14 0.58
C GLY A 350 7.51 20.41 1.02
N SER A 351 6.54 20.08 0.17
CA SER A 351 5.11 20.28 0.43
C SER A 351 4.48 19.20 1.30
N LEU A 352 5.13 18.03 1.46
CA LEU A 352 4.64 16.95 2.31
C LEU A 352 5.04 17.18 3.78
N GLY A 353 6.21 17.77 4.04
CA GLY A 353 6.69 18.02 5.40
C GLY A 353 6.77 16.75 6.24
N LYS A 354 6.41 16.82 7.52
CA LYS A 354 6.42 15.66 8.41
C LYS A 354 5.25 14.72 8.17
N GLN A 355 5.55 13.43 8.03
CA GLN A 355 4.61 12.35 7.81
C GLN A 355 4.70 11.36 8.97
N ILE A 356 3.56 10.93 9.51
CA ILE A 356 3.47 9.76 10.39
C ILE A 356 3.38 8.54 9.48
N VAL A 357 4.37 7.66 9.54
CA VAL A 357 4.48 6.47 8.69
C VAL A 357 4.40 5.23 9.57
N SER A 358 3.48 4.32 9.27
CA SER A 358 3.37 3.01 9.91
C SER A 358 3.63 1.92 8.87
N LEU A 359 4.60 1.05 9.12
CA LEU A 359 4.91 -0.10 8.29
C LEU A 359 4.58 -1.38 9.07
N VAL A 360 3.74 -2.21 8.47
CA VAL A 360 3.27 -3.46 9.05
C VAL A 360 3.67 -4.61 8.11
N PRO A 361 4.69 -5.42 8.47
CA PRO A 361 4.97 -6.65 7.75
C PRO A 361 3.79 -7.62 7.93
N MET A 362 3.35 -8.19 6.83
CA MET A 362 2.22 -9.12 6.81
C MET A 362 2.66 -10.50 7.30
N ASN A 363 1.78 -11.23 7.98
CA ASN A 363 2.16 -12.47 8.66
C ASN A 363 2.23 -13.68 7.71
N LYS A 364 1.53 -13.61 6.58
CA LYS A 364 1.34 -14.75 5.66
C LYS A 364 2.09 -14.60 4.35
N THR A 365 2.57 -13.39 4.07
CA THR A 365 3.29 -13.07 2.85
C THR A 365 4.57 -12.31 3.21
N ASP A 366 5.50 -12.23 2.26
CA ASP A 366 6.67 -11.35 2.36
C ASP A 366 6.32 -9.90 1.98
N LEU A 367 5.07 -9.47 2.16
CA LEU A 367 4.63 -8.11 1.84
C LEU A 367 4.60 -7.23 3.09
N ILE A 368 4.75 -5.94 2.88
CA ILE A 368 4.68 -4.92 3.93
C ILE A 368 3.64 -3.89 3.52
N LEU A 369 2.64 -3.68 4.38
CA LEU A 369 1.66 -2.60 4.24
C LEU A 369 2.20 -1.34 4.89
N GLY A 370 2.25 -0.25 4.14
CA GLY A 370 2.57 1.08 4.67
C GLY A 370 1.38 2.00 4.67
N LEU A 371 1.12 2.67 5.79
CA LEU A 371 0.23 3.83 5.87
C LEU A 371 1.05 5.08 6.17
N ALA A 372 0.82 6.15 5.43
CA ALA A 372 1.44 7.46 5.68
C ALA A 372 0.37 8.54 5.81
N LEU A 373 0.54 9.44 6.79
CA LEU A 373 -0.38 10.55 7.06
C LEU A 373 0.39 11.84 7.33
N THR A 374 -0.07 12.95 6.75
CA THR A 374 0.57 14.26 6.98
C THR A 374 0.29 14.77 8.40
N GLN A 375 1.35 15.15 9.13
CA GLN A 375 1.25 15.55 10.54
C GLN A 375 0.40 16.82 10.73
N HIS A 376 0.52 17.82 9.86
CA HIS A 376 -0.24 19.08 10.01
C HIS A 376 -1.77 18.88 9.96
N ASP A 377 -2.26 17.81 9.32
CA ASP A 377 -3.69 17.51 9.26
C ASP A 377 -4.25 16.95 10.59
N THR A 378 -3.39 16.67 11.57
CA THR A 378 -3.77 16.22 12.92
C THR A 378 -4.01 17.40 13.88
N THR A 379 -3.43 18.58 13.61
CA THR A 379 -3.46 19.75 14.52
C THR A 379 -4.32 20.91 14.04
N ALA A 380 -4.65 20.98 12.74
CA ALA A 380 -5.35 22.12 12.12
C ALA A 380 -6.71 22.54 12.75
N PRO A 381 -7.59 21.63 13.19
CA PRO A 381 -8.85 22.02 13.85
C PRO A 381 -8.62 22.69 15.21
N THR A 382 -7.58 22.28 15.92
CA THR A 382 -7.27 22.72 17.29
C THR A 382 -6.64 24.10 17.28
N VAL A 383 -5.66 24.35 16.41
CA VAL A 383 -4.94 25.64 16.32
C VAL A 383 -5.87 26.81 15.97
N LYS A 384 -6.81 26.60 15.03
CA LYS A 384 -7.75 27.64 14.57
C LYS A 384 -8.73 28.10 15.67
N ILE A 385 -9.05 27.22 16.61
CA ILE A 385 -9.88 27.57 17.78
C ILE A 385 -9.08 28.48 18.72
N PHE A 386 -7.79 28.21 18.92
CA PHE A 386 -6.94 29.00 19.80
C PHE A 386 -6.59 30.38 19.25
N GLU A 387 -6.32 30.51 17.94
CA GLU A 387 -6.13 31.82 17.30
C GLU A 387 -7.34 32.73 17.57
N ASN A 388 -8.56 32.21 17.43
CA ASN A 388 -9.78 32.98 17.71
C ASN A 388 -9.88 33.42 19.18
N PHE A 389 -9.53 32.56 20.13
CA PHE A 389 -9.52 32.94 21.56
C PHE A 389 -8.43 33.97 21.89
N PHE A 390 -7.27 33.89 21.25
CA PHE A 390 -6.20 34.87 21.40
C PHE A 390 -6.63 36.26 20.93
N PHE A 391 -7.26 36.37 19.75
CA PHE A 391 -7.77 37.65 19.23
C PHE A 391 -8.90 38.22 20.11
N LEU A 392 -9.79 37.39 20.64
CA LEU A 392 -10.83 37.83 21.58
C LEU A 392 -10.22 38.36 22.89
N GLY A 393 -9.12 37.77 23.36
CA GLY A 393 -8.38 38.24 24.54
C GLY A 393 -7.77 39.63 24.34
N LEU A 394 -7.17 39.90 23.18
CA LEU A 394 -6.61 41.23 22.86
C LEU A 394 -7.69 42.31 22.80
N ILE A 395 -8.83 42.00 22.17
CA ILE A 395 -9.97 42.93 22.08
C ILE A 395 -10.50 43.30 23.48
N ALA A 396 -10.57 42.33 24.40
CA ALA A 396 -11.02 42.59 25.76
C ALA A 396 -10.07 43.55 26.52
N ILE A 397 -8.75 43.41 26.31
CA ILE A 397 -7.74 44.30 26.90
C ILE A 397 -7.90 45.73 26.38
N ASP A 398 -8.09 45.91 25.07
CA ASP A 398 -8.27 47.22 24.46
C ASP A 398 -9.55 47.92 24.96
N ILE A 399 -10.64 47.18 25.17
CA ILE A 399 -11.88 47.71 25.74
C ILE A 399 -11.63 48.22 27.16
N VAL A 400 -10.93 47.46 28.00
CA VAL A 400 -10.63 47.86 29.38
C VAL A 400 -9.75 49.10 29.41
N LEU A 401 -8.69 49.16 28.59
CA LEU A 401 -7.85 50.34 28.42
C LEU A 401 -8.66 51.56 27.97
N GLY A 402 -9.56 51.39 27.00
CA GLY A 402 -10.45 52.44 26.53
C GLY A 402 -11.35 52.99 27.64
N VAL A 403 -11.96 52.11 28.45
CA VAL A 403 -12.81 52.51 29.59
C VAL A 403 -11.99 53.29 30.64
N VAL A 404 -10.77 52.83 30.95
CA VAL A 404 -9.88 53.51 31.90
C VAL A 404 -9.50 54.90 31.40
N VAL A 405 -9.15 55.04 30.12
CA VAL A 405 -8.82 56.33 29.51
C VAL A 405 -10.02 57.28 29.53
N VAL A 406 -11.21 56.79 29.19
CA VAL A 406 -12.45 57.58 29.23
C VAL A 406 -12.79 58.00 30.66
N ALA A 407 -12.68 57.11 31.64
CA ALA A 407 -12.91 57.43 33.05
C ALA A 407 -11.93 58.49 33.56
N ALA A 408 -10.64 58.34 33.22
CA ALA A 408 -9.61 59.32 33.54
C ALA A 408 -9.91 60.68 32.88
N PHE A 409 -10.37 60.69 31.63
CA PHE A 409 -10.71 61.91 30.91
C PHE A 409 -11.96 62.61 31.48
N ILE A 410 -13.01 61.87 31.80
CA ILE A 410 -14.22 62.42 32.45
C ILE A 410 -13.85 63.05 33.79
N GLN A 411 -13.01 62.37 34.57
CA GLN A 411 -12.58 62.88 35.88
C GLN A 411 -11.68 64.11 35.75
N TYR A 412 -10.75 64.11 34.80
CA TYR A 412 -9.95 65.30 34.46
C TYR A 412 -10.84 66.49 34.11
N ARG A 413 -11.89 66.27 33.28
CA ARG A 413 -12.82 67.34 32.88
C ARG A 413 -13.65 67.87 34.05
N LYS A 414 -14.05 67.02 35.00
CA LYS A 414 -14.71 67.47 36.23
C LYS A 414 -13.80 68.39 37.05
N LEU A 415 -12.56 67.95 37.29
CA LEU A 415 -11.58 68.72 38.05
C LEU A 415 -11.22 70.05 37.37
N ALA A 416 -11.11 70.06 36.04
CA ALA A 416 -10.86 71.27 35.25
C ALA A 416 -12.05 72.27 35.24
N HIS A 417 -13.25 71.83 35.61
CA HIS A 417 -14.42 72.70 35.76
C HIS A 417 -14.58 73.27 37.18
N GLU A 418 -13.98 72.61 38.18
CA GLU A 418 -13.96 73.05 39.57
C GLU A 418 -12.81 74.03 39.87
N MET A 419 -11.81 74.10 38.97
CA MET A 419 -10.75 75.11 38.91
C MET A 419 -11.17 76.32 38.07
#